data_AF-A0A1S2VLV2-F1
#
_entry.id   AF-A0A1S2VLV2-F1
#
_cell.length_a   1.000
_cell.length_b   1.000
_cell.length_c   1.000
_cell.angle_alpha   90.00
_cell.angle_beta   90.00
_cell.angle_gamma   90.00
#
_symmetry.space_group_name_H-M   'P 1'
#
loop_
_entity.id
_entity.type
_entity.pdbx_description
1 polymer ?
#
loop_
_entity_poly.entity_id
_entity_poly.type
_entity_poly.pdbx_seq_one_letter_code
_entity_poly.pdbx_strand_id
1 'polypeptide(L)'
;MAKVSPKGKETTTPEVAESQPVVSRFTSTPKPDKAAALPFGKANYQLMVAGILVILVGFIVMSLDKETFGFGAMGLTVGPLIVMAGFIIEFFAILKKPNQA
;
A
#
# COMPACT_ATOMS: atom_id res chain seq x y z
N MET A 1 34.37 59.94 -40.52
CA MET A 1 34.55 58.48 -40.67
C MET A 1 34.49 57.83 -39.29
N ALA A 2 33.41 57.12 -38.99
CA ALA A 2 33.24 56.36 -37.75
C ALA A 2 33.60 54.87 -38.01
N LYS A 3 34.38 54.25 -37.12
CA LYS A 3 34.65 52.81 -37.08
C LYS A 3 34.65 52.38 -35.60
N VAL A 4 33.62 51.66 -35.14
CA VAL A 4 33.52 50.19 -34.97
C VAL A 4 34.37 49.65 -33.79
N SER A 5 33.68 49.14 -32.76
CA SER A 5 34.17 48.28 -31.65
C SER A 5 34.22 46.78 -32.09
N PRO A 6 34.54 45.74 -31.29
CA PRO A 6 35.36 45.54 -30.07
C PRO A 6 36.25 44.22 -30.11
N LYS A 7 36.92 43.87 -28.98
CA LYS A 7 37.15 42.49 -28.43
C LYS A 7 38.50 41.76 -28.66
N GLY A 8 39.12 41.34 -27.54
CA GLY A 8 40.13 40.25 -27.37
C GLY A 8 40.61 40.23 -25.90
N LYS A 9 40.15 39.33 -25.01
CA LYS A 9 40.47 37.91 -24.75
C LYS A 9 41.83 37.65 -24.05
N GLU A 10 41.73 36.86 -22.97
CA GLU A 10 42.74 36.01 -22.28
C GLU A 10 43.48 36.65 -21.08
N THR A 11 43.14 36.29 -19.83
CA THR A 11 43.57 35.11 -19.04
C THR A 11 44.74 35.46 -18.12
N THR A 12 44.45 35.62 -16.83
CA THR A 12 45.31 35.19 -15.73
C THR A 12 44.42 34.61 -14.63
N THR A 13 44.76 33.40 -14.22
CA THR A 13 44.05 32.48 -13.32
C THR A 13 44.25 32.89 -11.83
N PRO A 14 43.80 32.09 -10.83
CA PRO A 14 42.62 32.29 -10.00
C PRO A 14 42.96 32.61 -8.52
N GLU A 15 42.36 33.62 -7.92
CA GLU A 15 42.35 33.74 -6.46
C GLU A 15 41.15 32.99 -5.90
N VAL A 16 41.39 31.71 -5.61
CA VAL A 16 40.55 30.90 -4.74
C VAL A 16 40.68 31.44 -3.33
N ALA A 17 39.57 31.92 -2.77
CA ALA A 17 39.14 31.77 -1.37
C ALA A 17 38.41 33.01 -0.82
N GLU A 18 37.21 33.28 -1.33
CA GLU A 18 36.16 33.82 -0.45
C GLU A 18 34.99 32.84 -0.46
N SER A 19 35.07 31.91 0.49
CA SER A 19 34.10 30.87 0.79
C SER A 19 32.79 31.50 1.24
N GLN A 20 31.93 31.80 0.27
CA GLN A 20 30.51 31.90 0.55
C GLN A 20 30.04 30.57 1.15
N PRO A 21 29.31 30.55 2.29
CA PRO A 21 28.79 29.31 2.84
C PRO A 21 27.68 28.81 1.92
N VAL A 22 28.04 27.95 0.97
CA VAL A 22 27.10 27.17 0.15
C VAL A 22 26.55 26.02 1.00
N VAL A 23 25.91 26.28 2.14
CA VAL A 23 25.25 25.22 2.92
C VAL A 23 24.02 25.71 3.66
N SER A 24 23.01 26.18 2.93
CA SER A 24 21.64 26.34 3.50
C SER A 24 20.56 25.60 2.73
N ARG A 25 20.92 24.64 1.86
CA ARG A 25 19.94 23.88 1.04
C ARG A 25 19.73 22.43 1.45
N PHE A 26 20.28 21.99 2.59
CA PHE A 26 20.12 20.61 3.08
C PHE A 26 19.29 20.48 4.36
N THR A 27 18.28 21.33 4.53
CA THR A 27 17.22 21.07 5.52
C THR A 27 15.86 21.00 4.82
N SER A 28 15.73 20.10 3.84
CA SER A 28 14.45 19.41 3.73
C SER A 28 14.42 18.45 4.92
N THR A 29 13.80 18.86 6.02
CA THR A 29 13.32 17.94 7.04
C THR A 29 12.69 16.77 6.27
N PRO A 30 13.15 15.52 6.41
CA PRO A 30 12.42 14.40 5.83
C PRO A 30 11.04 14.48 6.49
N LYS A 31 10.04 14.93 5.74
CA LYS A 31 8.65 14.80 6.12
C LYS A 31 8.51 13.32 6.46
N PRO A 32 8.02 12.93 7.64
CA PRO A 32 7.89 11.52 7.97
C PRO A 32 7.11 10.91 6.80
N ASP A 33 7.81 10.08 6.03
CA ASP A 33 7.22 9.40 4.89
C ASP A 33 5.99 8.74 5.47
N LYS A 34 4.80 9.14 4.98
CA LYS A 34 3.55 8.51 5.37
C LYS A 34 3.79 7.01 5.21
N ALA A 35 4.03 6.32 6.32
CA ALA A 35 4.35 4.90 6.36
C ALA A 35 3.39 4.23 5.39
N ALA A 36 3.93 3.55 4.38
CA ALA A 36 3.24 3.07 3.19
C ALA A 36 1.74 2.92 3.46
N ALA A 37 0.94 3.86 2.95
CA ALA A 37 -0.47 3.92 3.27
C ALA A 37 -1.10 2.60 2.83
N LEU A 38 -1.40 1.74 3.80
CA LEU A 38 -2.00 0.44 3.53
C LEU A 38 -3.33 0.68 2.79
N PRO A 39 -3.67 -0.17 1.80
CA PRO A 39 -4.90 0.00 1.03
C PRO A 39 -6.16 -0.07 1.90
N PHE A 40 -6.04 -0.65 3.10
CA PHE A 40 -7.12 -0.81 4.07
C PHE A 40 -6.69 -0.34 5.47
N GLY A 41 -7.66 0.18 6.24
CA GLY A 41 -7.46 0.52 7.65
C GLY A 41 -7.39 -0.72 8.55
N LYS A 42 -6.90 -0.56 9.79
CA LYS A 42 -6.76 -1.67 10.76
C LYS A 42 -8.05 -2.46 10.96
N ALA A 43 -9.19 -1.77 11.09
CA ALA A 43 -10.49 -2.41 11.28
C ALA A 43 -10.91 -3.28 10.08
N ASN A 44 -10.66 -2.80 8.86
CA ASN A 44 -10.93 -3.55 7.63
C ASN A 44 -10.04 -4.78 7.49
N TYR A 45 -8.76 -4.63 7.88
CA TYR A 45 -7.83 -5.76 7.90
C TYR A 45 -8.29 -6.86 8.87
N GLN A 46 -8.81 -6.49 10.04
CA GLN A 46 -9.40 -7.45 10.98
C GLN A 46 -10.62 -8.16 10.39
N LEU A 47 -11.48 -7.45 9.65
CA LEU A 47 -12.64 -8.06 8.98
C LEU A 47 -12.22 -9.01 7.84
N MET A 48 -11.16 -8.69 7.10
CA MET A 48 -10.55 -9.59 6.12
C MET A 48 -10.05 -10.88 6.78
N VAL A 49 -9.28 -10.77 7.87
CA VAL A 49 -8.82 -11.99 8.57
C VAL A 49 -10.01 -12.81 9.07
N ALA A 50 -11.04 -12.16 9.60
CA ALA A 50 -12.26 -12.84 10.01
C ALA A 50 -12.99 -13.52 8.83
N GLY A 51 -13.08 -12.88 7.66
CA GLY A 51 -13.67 -13.44 6.45
C GLY A 51 -12.95 -14.70 5.98
N ILE A 52 -11.62 -14.66 5.88
CA ILE A 52 -10.79 -15.82 5.58
C ILE A 52 -11.03 -16.96 6.58
N LEU A 53 -11.09 -16.67 7.89
CA LEU A 53 -11.35 -17.69 8.90
C LEU A 53 -12.72 -18.34 8.70
N VAL A 54 -13.75 -17.59 8.35
CA VAL A 54 -15.09 -18.13 8.06
C VAL A 54 -15.06 -19.02 6.82
N ILE A 55 -14.36 -18.62 5.76
CA ILE A 55 -14.20 -19.43 4.55
C ILE A 55 -13.50 -20.76 4.89
N LEU A 56 -12.43 -20.72 5.67
CA LEU A 56 -11.73 -21.93 6.13
C LEU A 56 -12.64 -22.83 6.94
N VAL A 57 -13.46 -22.27 7.85
CA VAL A 57 -14.46 -23.05 8.59
C VAL A 57 -15.44 -23.74 7.65
N GLY A 58 -15.91 -23.06 6.59
CA GLY A 58 -16.79 -23.68 5.59
C GLY A 58 -16.15 -24.89 4.89
N PHE A 59 -14.87 -24.78 4.52
CA PHE A 59 -14.12 -25.92 3.95
C PHE A 59 -13.87 -27.04 4.96
N ILE A 60 -13.61 -26.71 6.23
CA ILE A 60 -13.47 -27.70 7.29
C ILE A 60 -14.80 -28.44 7.51
N VAL A 61 -15.92 -27.73 7.54
CA VAL A 61 -17.26 -28.35 7.67
C VAL A 61 -17.51 -29.32 6.52
N MET A 62 -17.17 -28.93 5.29
CA MET A 62 -17.26 -29.83 4.13
C MET A 62 -16.35 -31.06 4.28
N SER A 63 -15.16 -30.88 4.83
CA SER A 63 -14.18 -31.96 5.05
C SER A 63 -14.54 -32.92 6.19
N LEU A 64 -15.33 -32.46 7.16
CA LEU A 64 -15.79 -33.26 8.29
C LEU A 64 -17.02 -34.12 7.98
N ASP A 65 -17.67 -33.87 6.84
CA ASP A 65 -18.81 -34.66 6.40
C ASP A 65 -18.42 -36.14 6.23
N LYS A 66 -19.25 -37.02 6.77
CA LYS A 66 -18.98 -38.47 6.87
C LYS A 66 -19.47 -39.24 5.65
N GLU A 67 -20.29 -38.60 4.82
CA GLU A 67 -20.75 -39.16 3.57
C GLU A 67 -19.60 -39.29 2.56
N THR A 68 -19.68 -40.30 1.68
CA THR A 68 -18.67 -40.49 0.64
C THR A 68 -18.49 -39.22 -0.19
N PHE A 69 -17.25 -38.76 -0.32
CA PHE A 69 -16.87 -37.50 -0.99
C PHE A 69 -17.51 -36.21 -0.44
N GLY A 70 -18.10 -36.24 0.77
CA GLY A 70 -18.80 -35.08 1.32
C GLY A 70 -20.09 -34.74 0.58
N PHE A 71 -20.73 -35.74 -0.06
CA PHE A 71 -22.03 -35.60 -0.72
C PHE A 71 -23.21 -35.53 0.26
N GLY A 72 -22.95 -35.47 1.57
CA GLY A 72 -23.99 -35.26 2.56
C GLY A 72 -24.57 -33.86 2.47
N ALA A 73 -25.74 -33.68 3.06
CA ALA A 73 -26.38 -32.37 3.10
C ALA A 73 -25.46 -31.32 3.80
N MET A 74 -24.69 -31.74 4.80
CA MET A 74 -23.74 -30.88 5.50
C MET A 74 -22.58 -30.43 4.58
N GLY A 75 -21.98 -31.33 3.81
CA GLY A 75 -20.88 -31.00 2.91
C GLY A 75 -21.33 -30.28 1.64
N LEU A 76 -22.47 -30.67 1.06
CA LEU A 76 -22.93 -30.11 -0.22
C LEU A 76 -23.71 -28.80 -0.07
N THR A 77 -24.43 -28.60 1.04
CA THR A 77 -25.24 -27.39 1.24
C THR A 77 -24.66 -26.48 2.31
N VAL A 78 -24.37 -27.00 3.51
CA VAL A 78 -23.96 -26.16 4.64
C VAL A 78 -22.54 -25.62 4.44
N GLY A 79 -21.60 -26.46 3.98
CA GLY A 79 -20.23 -26.04 3.66
C GLY A 79 -20.19 -24.87 2.66
N PRO A 80 -20.72 -25.03 1.44
CA PRO A 80 -20.79 -23.95 0.45
C PRO A 80 -21.56 -22.72 0.93
N LEU A 81 -22.63 -22.88 1.71
CA LEU A 81 -23.37 -21.75 2.27
C LEU A 81 -22.51 -20.92 3.23
N ILE A 82 -21.72 -21.58 4.09
CA ILE A 82 -20.77 -20.89 4.99
C ILE A 82 -19.68 -20.19 4.20
N VAL A 83 -19.13 -20.85 3.17
CA VAL A 83 -18.11 -20.25 2.29
C VAL A 83 -18.66 -19.00 1.60
N MET A 84 -19.90 -19.05 1.09
CA MET A 84 -20.56 -17.88 0.51
C MET A 84 -20.74 -16.75 1.52
N ALA A 85 -21.15 -17.05 2.76
CA ALA A 85 -21.23 -16.05 3.82
C ALA A 85 -19.86 -15.42 4.12
N GLY A 86 -18.80 -16.22 4.13
CA GLY A 86 -17.42 -15.75 4.26
C GLY A 86 -17.02 -14.78 3.14
N PHE A 87 -17.37 -15.10 1.89
CA PHE A 87 -17.14 -14.18 0.76
C PHE A 87 -17.93 -12.88 0.88
N ILE A 88 -19.17 -12.90 1.39
CA ILE A 88 -19.94 -11.67 1.64
C ILE A 88 -19.23 -10.79 2.68
N ILE A 89 -18.66 -11.39 3.73
CA ILE A 89 -17.86 -10.68 4.74
C ILE A 89 -16.62 -10.06 4.10
N GLU A 90 -15.93 -10.78 3.21
CA GLU A 90 -14.79 -10.26 2.45
C GLU A 90 -15.16 -9.06 1.57
N PHE A 91 -16.25 -9.19 0.80
CA PHE A 91 -16.76 -8.08 -0.02
C PHE A 91 -17.08 -6.86 0.86
N PHE A 92 -17.70 -7.08 2.02
CA PHE A 92 -17.98 -6.00 2.95
C PHE A 92 -16.70 -5.40 3.55
N ALA A 93 -15.70 -6.21 3.90
CA ALA A 93 -14.42 -5.76 4.42
C ALA A 93 -13.65 -4.89 3.43
N ILE A 94 -13.70 -5.23 2.14
CA ILE A 94 -13.05 -4.48 1.06
C ILE A 94 -13.81 -3.17 0.76
N LEU A 95 -15.15 -3.23 0.68
CA LEU A 95 -15.97 -2.07 0.32
C LEU A 95 -16.14 -1.06 1.47
N LYS A 96 -16.00 -1.51 2.72
CA LYS A 96 -16.13 -0.63 3.88
C LYS A 96 -15.04 0.44 3.81
N LYS A 97 -15.42 1.71 3.68
CA LYS A 97 -14.44 2.79 3.70
C LYS A 97 -13.69 2.76 5.04
N PRO A 98 -12.35 2.87 5.04
CA PRO A 98 -11.59 2.97 6.27
C PRO A 98 -12.04 4.26 6.97
N ASN A 99 -12.77 4.11 8.08
CA ASN A 99 -13.09 5.26 8.92
C ASN A 99 -11.79 5.65 9.60
N GLN A 100 -11.15 6.71 9.09
CA GLN A 100 -9.91 7.24 9.66
C GLN A 100 -10.30 7.92 10.97
N ALA A 101 -10.18 7.18 12.06
CA ALA A 101 -10.12 7.76 13.40
C ALA A 101 -8.70 8.27 13.67
#